data_AF-A0A7C4H309-F1
#
_entry.id   AF-A0A7C4H309-F1
#
_cell.length_a   1.000
_cell.length_b   1.000
_cell.length_c   1.000
_cell.angle_alpha   90.00
_cell.angle_beta   90.00
_cell.angle_gamma   90.00
#
_symmetry.space_group_name_H-M   'P 1'
#
loop_
_entity.id
_entity.type
_entity.pdbx_description
1 polymer ?
#
loop_
_entity_poly.entity_id
_entity_poly.type
_entity_poly.pdbx_seq_one_letter_code
_entity_poly.pdbx_strand_id
1 'polypeptide(L)'
;MPQMQERKSEDIQTFPRMSLRRALHYAFKMPREKGAIIYGEPGIGKSTLVLNYAYEEARQLGKEVIDTSLLASVEKEKIDEIIRKIRREPEKYYVISFIKLGSALPDDIMPTPHIYEIRDEETGAVTQIELPVFKPTLQLLTIPNIYGCLILDDVTNINDPYKKDFVAGIYGERKLGGTSGVAISKNVRIIGTGNLPEHSELAHPMPEIMVGRVWQVVVDIDSLETWYQAVKSVYGDAFDDDVYVFLKRYPQYAQNIKLIHESPRVGPVLRSWTLLAQMLKRFREEVDAVINSMREGNVDVNKINEIQALFAGCVGQEAATQFFTFISKKVPSIEEVLSDPSKIKTGIAKDLDVAFRFAIQIAHRLENILTRPTQANEIEVYLGNGIKHKVSLNDPYVYLVLLADVMQEVTSDIASFVIESMSSVSVREFQRIVRKAILMPPPKTDDIAQKLWQEKVRKSGEVLRDFIISTGITSILLNS
;
A
#
# COMPACT_ATOMS: atom_id res chain seq x y z
N MET A 1 -7.22 49.41 -3.81
CA MET A 1 -7.13 47.97 -4.13
C MET A 1 -8.49 47.56 -4.68
N PRO A 2 -8.58 46.98 -5.88
CA PRO A 2 -9.86 46.51 -6.38
C PRO A 2 -10.32 45.33 -5.53
N GLN A 3 -11.56 45.38 -5.07
CA GLN A 3 -12.23 44.28 -4.39
C GLN A 3 -12.26 43.09 -5.35
N MET A 4 -11.50 42.05 -5.03
CA MET A 4 -11.63 40.73 -5.65
C MET A 4 -13.07 40.29 -5.42
N GLN A 5 -13.89 40.41 -6.46
CA GLN A 5 -15.22 39.80 -6.46
C GLN A 5 -15.05 38.31 -6.19
N GLU A 6 -15.65 37.83 -5.10
CA GLU A 6 -15.85 36.42 -4.83
C GLU A 6 -16.53 35.80 -6.05
N ARG A 7 -15.73 35.14 -6.91
CA ARG A 7 -16.28 34.22 -7.90
C ARG A 7 -17.00 33.15 -7.10
N LYS A 8 -18.32 33.08 -7.27
CA LYS A 8 -19.18 32.03 -6.73
C LYS A 8 -18.49 30.67 -6.96
N SER A 9 -18.30 29.93 -5.88
CA SER A 9 -17.63 28.63 -5.79
C SER A 9 -18.33 27.48 -6.55
N GLU A 10 -19.28 27.79 -7.45
CA GLU A 10 -20.21 26.79 -8.00
C GLU A 10 -19.67 26.08 -9.25
N ASP A 11 -18.58 26.55 -9.86
CA ASP A 11 -17.95 25.90 -11.03
C ASP A 11 -16.47 25.57 -10.76
N ILE A 12 -16.15 24.90 -9.65
CA ILE A 12 -14.85 24.23 -9.53
C ILE A 12 -14.89 23.07 -10.53
N GLN A 13 -14.28 23.26 -11.71
CA GLN A 13 -13.99 22.15 -12.62
C GLN A 13 -13.29 21.06 -11.82
N THR A 14 -13.99 19.95 -11.62
CA THR A 14 -13.42 18.79 -10.93
C THR A 14 -12.28 18.28 -11.80
N PHE A 15 -11.05 18.44 -11.31
CA PHE A 15 -9.88 17.89 -11.98
C PHE A 15 -10.12 16.40 -12.22
N PRO A 16 -9.87 15.87 -13.44
CA PRO A 16 -10.00 14.45 -13.70
C PRO A 16 -9.13 13.67 -12.72
N ARG A 17 -9.76 12.74 -12.00
CA ARG A 17 -9.08 11.91 -11.01
C ARG A 17 -8.67 10.58 -11.61
N MET A 18 -7.55 10.05 -11.15
CA MET A 18 -7.03 8.74 -11.57
C MET A 18 -6.65 7.90 -10.35
N SER A 19 -6.65 6.59 -10.52
CA SER A 19 -5.96 5.67 -9.60
C SER A 19 -4.54 6.11 -9.27
N LEU A 20 -4.16 6.03 -8.00
CA LEU A 20 -2.77 6.20 -7.59
C LEU A 20 -1.84 5.23 -8.34
N ARG A 21 -2.24 3.96 -8.53
CA ARG A 21 -1.41 2.98 -9.26
C ARG A 21 -1.22 3.33 -10.73
N ARG A 22 -2.27 3.67 -11.48
CA ARG A 22 -2.08 4.06 -12.90
C ARG A 22 -1.35 5.39 -13.02
N ALA A 23 -1.57 6.33 -12.10
CA ALA A 23 -0.84 7.59 -12.10
C ALA A 23 0.66 7.37 -11.96
N LEU A 24 1.07 6.49 -11.02
CA LEU A 24 2.47 6.09 -10.87
C LEU A 24 2.98 5.32 -12.08
N HIS A 25 2.20 4.37 -12.61
CA HIS A 25 2.55 3.68 -13.85
C HIS A 25 2.89 4.66 -14.98
N TYR A 26 2.04 5.66 -15.22
CA TYR A 26 2.31 6.68 -16.23
C TYR A 26 3.51 7.55 -15.85
N ALA A 27 3.64 7.99 -14.59
CA ALA A 27 4.79 8.78 -14.12
C ALA A 27 6.14 8.08 -14.42
N PHE A 28 6.20 6.76 -14.24
CA PHE A 28 7.39 5.94 -14.49
C PHE A 28 7.56 5.53 -15.96
N LYS A 29 6.50 5.58 -16.78
CA LYS A 29 6.58 5.37 -18.23
C LYS A 29 6.89 6.63 -19.04
N MET A 30 6.62 7.81 -18.48
CA MET A 30 6.99 9.09 -19.10
C MET A 30 8.51 9.22 -19.28
N PRO A 31 8.97 10.04 -20.25
CA PRO A 31 10.39 10.38 -20.36
C PRO A 31 10.94 10.87 -19.02
N ARG A 32 12.13 10.41 -18.62
CA ARG A 32 12.74 10.70 -17.29
C ARG A 32 12.93 12.20 -17.03
N GLU A 33 13.07 12.97 -18.09
CA GLU A 33 13.22 14.42 -18.05
C GLU A 33 11.93 15.12 -17.58
N LYS A 34 10.77 14.51 -17.79
CA LYS A 34 9.48 15.05 -17.37
C LYS A 34 9.22 14.68 -15.92
N GLY A 35 9.14 15.70 -15.06
CA GLY A 35 8.73 15.52 -13.68
C GLY A 35 7.23 15.26 -13.55
N ALA A 36 6.85 14.64 -12.44
CA ALA A 36 5.46 14.37 -12.08
C ALA A 36 5.15 14.91 -10.68
N ILE A 37 3.95 15.46 -10.45
CA ILE A 37 3.41 15.73 -9.11
C ILE A 37 2.08 14.99 -8.97
N ILE A 38 1.98 14.21 -7.90
CA ILE A 38 0.83 13.38 -7.57
C ILE A 38 0.14 13.99 -6.36
N TYR A 39 -1.04 14.55 -6.59
CA TYR A 39 -1.89 15.09 -5.55
C TYR A 39 -2.90 14.07 -5.09
N GLY A 40 -3.17 13.97 -3.80
CA GLY A 40 -4.27 13.16 -3.29
C GLY A 40 -4.46 13.39 -1.81
N GLU A 41 -5.42 12.72 -1.19
CA GLU A 41 -5.66 12.83 0.24
C GLU A 41 -4.45 12.37 1.08
N PRO A 42 -4.29 12.87 2.33
CA PRO A 42 -3.27 12.38 3.23
C PRO A 42 -3.51 10.92 3.61
N GLY A 43 -2.43 10.13 3.67
CA GLY A 43 -2.50 8.75 4.17
C GLY A 43 -2.84 7.68 3.13
N ILE A 44 -3.06 8.06 1.86
CA ILE A 44 -3.38 7.10 0.78
C ILE A 44 -2.18 6.29 0.26
N GLY A 45 -1.01 6.42 0.88
CA GLY A 45 0.20 5.67 0.51
C GLY A 45 1.00 6.24 -0.67
N LYS A 46 0.81 7.52 -1.04
CA LYS A 46 1.51 8.17 -2.18
C LYS A 46 3.03 7.98 -2.12
N SER A 47 3.66 8.48 -1.06
CA SER A 47 5.12 8.49 -0.89
C SER A 47 5.70 7.07 -0.87
N THR A 48 5.01 6.16 -0.18
CA THR A 48 5.40 4.74 -0.10
C THR A 48 5.33 4.05 -1.46
N LEU A 49 4.26 4.28 -2.23
CA LEU A 49 4.13 3.67 -3.55
C LEU A 49 5.11 4.27 -4.56
N VAL A 50 5.40 5.58 -4.52
CA VAL A 50 6.47 6.18 -5.34
C VAL A 50 7.80 5.49 -5.05
N LEU A 51 8.12 5.30 -3.77
CA LEU A 51 9.35 4.63 -3.35
C LEU A 51 9.41 3.19 -3.87
N ASN A 52 8.33 2.41 -3.73
CA ASN A 52 8.25 1.04 -4.24
C ASN A 52 8.44 0.98 -5.77
N TYR A 53 7.83 1.90 -6.52
CA TYR A 53 8.04 1.98 -7.98
C TYR A 53 9.49 2.33 -8.33
N ALA A 54 10.17 3.17 -7.54
CA ALA A 54 11.60 3.46 -7.75
C ALA A 54 12.48 2.23 -7.53
N TYR A 55 12.21 1.44 -6.48
CA TYR A 55 12.86 0.15 -6.25
C TYR A 55 12.60 -0.85 -7.38
N GLU A 56 11.36 -0.91 -7.87
CA GLU A 56 11.00 -1.79 -8.99
C GLU A 56 11.69 -1.36 -10.28
N GLU A 57 11.73 -0.06 -10.59
CA GLU A 57 12.43 0.47 -11.76
C GLU A 57 13.92 0.13 -11.71
N ALA A 58 14.57 0.27 -10.54
CA ALA A 58 15.96 -0.12 -10.36
C ALA A 58 16.20 -1.61 -10.64
N ARG A 59 15.31 -2.48 -10.14
CA ARG A 59 15.35 -3.93 -10.39
C ARG A 59 15.17 -4.24 -11.87
N GLN A 60 14.19 -3.63 -12.53
CA GLN A 60 13.94 -3.82 -13.96
C GLN A 60 15.13 -3.39 -14.83
N LEU A 61 15.90 -2.39 -14.37
CA LEU A 61 17.12 -1.92 -15.02
C LEU A 61 18.37 -2.72 -14.66
N GLY A 62 18.28 -3.69 -13.74
CA GLY A 62 19.42 -4.48 -13.27
C GLY A 62 20.47 -3.64 -12.52
N LYS A 63 20.05 -2.61 -11.78
CA LYS A 63 20.94 -1.68 -11.07
C LYS A 63 20.97 -1.94 -9.57
N GLU A 64 22.11 -1.67 -8.95
CA GLU A 64 22.26 -1.70 -7.50
C GLU A 64 21.62 -0.45 -6.88
N VAL A 65 20.72 -0.65 -5.90
CA VAL A 65 19.96 0.45 -5.30
C VAL A 65 20.76 1.12 -4.18
N ILE A 66 20.85 2.44 -4.25
CA ILE A 66 21.41 3.30 -3.21
C ILE A 66 20.29 4.20 -2.68
N ASP A 67 19.73 3.86 -1.52
CA ASP A 67 18.77 4.70 -0.81
C ASP A 67 19.54 5.67 0.10
N THR A 68 19.50 6.96 -0.24
CA THR A 68 20.26 7.97 0.48
C THR A 68 19.76 8.21 1.91
N SER A 69 18.50 7.85 2.22
CA SER A 69 17.96 7.97 3.58
C SER A 69 18.63 7.00 4.54
N LEU A 70 19.09 5.85 4.04
CA LEU A 70 19.80 4.84 4.82
C LEU A 70 21.27 5.18 5.03
N LEU A 71 21.81 6.16 4.30
CA LEU A 71 23.21 6.59 4.46
C LEU A 71 23.42 7.42 5.74
N ALA A 72 22.36 8.02 6.31
CA ALA A 72 22.47 8.85 7.52
C ALA A 72 22.93 8.05 8.75
N SER A 73 22.74 6.73 8.77
CA SER A 73 23.17 5.83 9.86
C SER A 73 24.52 5.15 9.59
N VAL A 74 25.17 5.46 8.46
CA VAL A 74 26.44 4.85 8.05
C VAL A 74 27.61 5.73 8.49
N GLU A 75 28.71 5.11 8.89
CA GLU A 75 29.96 5.82 9.22
C GLU A 75 30.48 6.61 8.01
N LYS A 76 31.04 7.80 8.26
CA LYS A 76 31.44 8.76 7.22
C LYS A 76 32.42 8.16 6.22
N GLU A 77 33.40 7.38 6.67
CA GLU A 77 34.43 6.77 5.84
C GLU A 77 33.83 5.78 4.82
N LYS A 78 32.80 5.04 5.24
CA LYS A 78 32.06 4.12 4.37
C LYS A 78 31.20 4.89 3.36
N ILE A 79 30.60 6.02 3.76
CA ILE A 79 29.87 6.90 2.83
C ILE A 79 30.82 7.40 1.74
N ASP A 80 32.01 7.86 2.10
CA ASP A 80 33.01 8.33 1.13
C ASP A 80 33.44 7.22 0.17
N GLU A 81 33.61 5.99 0.66
CA GLU A 81 33.89 4.83 -0.18
C GLU A 81 32.75 4.54 -1.17
N ILE A 82 31.50 4.53 -0.70
CA ILE A 82 30.30 4.34 -1.52
C ILE A 82 30.23 5.41 -2.61
N ILE A 83 30.39 6.69 -2.25
CA ILE A 83 30.38 7.80 -3.20
C ILE A 83 31.50 7.65 -4.24
N ARG A 84 32.71 7.25 -3.84
CA ARG A 84 33.81 7.01 -4.79
C ARG A 84 33.49 5.86 -5.75
N LYS A 85 32.88 4.77 -5.28
CA LYS A 85 32.43 3.66 -6.14
C LYS A 85 31.38 4.13 -7.15
N ILE A 86 30.37 4.85 -6.69
CA ILE A 86 29.31 5.40 -7.56
C ILE A 86 29.89 6.35 -8.61
N ARG A 87 30.84 7.22 -8.24
CA ARG A 87 31.48 8.14 -9.21
C ARG A 87 32.31 7.42 -10.27
N ARG A 88 32.87 6.25 -9.96
CA ARG A 88 33.67 5.46 -10.91
C ARG A 88 32.80 4.68 -11.89
N GLU A 89 31.67 4.15 -11.43
CA GLU A 89 30.80 3.25 -12.21
C GLU A 89 29.32 3.65 -12.07
N PRO A 90 28.94 4.90 -12.42
CA PRO A 90 27.60 5.44 -12.15
C PRO A 90 26.48 4.65 -12.84
N GLU A 91 26.77 4.01 -13.97
CA GLU A 91 25.82 3.18 -14.70
C GLU A 91 25.40 1.90 -13.96
N LYS A 92 26.15 1.45 -12.96
CA LYS A 92 25.78 0.27 -12.15
C LYS A 92 24.72 0.59 -11.09
N TYR A 93 24.61 1.85 -10.70
CA TYR A 93 23.81 2.27 -9.55
C TYR A 93 22.50 2.95 -9.95
N TYR A 94 21.52 2.82 -9.06
CA TYR A 94 20.26 3.56 -9.07
C TYR A 94 20.09 4.28 -7.74
N VAL A 95 20.17 5.61 -7.75
CA VAL A 95 20.11 6.44 -6.55
C VAL A 95 18.67 6.85 -6.26
N ILE A 96 18.18 6.53 -5.07
CA ILE A 96 16.89 6.98 -4.57
C ILE A 96 17.16 8.05 -3.51
N SER A 97 16.69 9.27 -3.76
CA SER A 97 16.78 10.37 -2.80
C SER A 97 15.39 10.82 -2.40
N PHE A 98 15.09 10.77 -1.11
CA PHE A 98 13.79 11.14 -0.56
C PHE A 98 13.91 12.41 0.29
N ILE A 99 13.24 13.48 -0.11
CA ILE A 99 13.21 14.75 0.61
C ILE A 99 11.79 15.04 1.05
N LYS A 100 11.56 15.14 2.36
CA LYS A 100 10.28 15.62 2.91
C LYS A 100 10.32 17.14 3.05
N LEU A 101 9.81 17.86 2.06
CA LEU A 101 9.96 19.32 1.96
C LEU A 101 9.31 20.07 3.12
N GLY A 102 8.19 19.57 3.65
CA GLY A 102 7.51 20.16 4.80
C GLY A 102 8.41 20.25 6.05
N SER A 103 9.32 19.29 6.25
CA SER A 103 10.23 19.25 7.40
C SER A 103 11.70 19.54 7.07
N ALA A 104 12.08 19.59 5.80
CA ALA A 104 13.44 19.91 5.39
C ALA A 104 13.84 21.32 5.84
N LEU A 105 15.05 21.51 6.34
CA LEU A 105 15.63 22.83 6.55
C LEU A 105 16.15 23.38 5.21
N PRO A 106 16.27 24.71 5.03
CA PRO A 106 16.91 25.28 3.85
C PRO A 106 18.29 24.67 3.58
N ASP A 107 19.10 24.46 4.61
CA ASP A 107 20.43 23.85 4.52
C ASP A 107 20.42 22.38 4.06
N ASP A 108 19.26 21.71 4.09
CA ASP A 108 19.12 20.35 3.57
C ASP A 108 19.08 20.32 2.03
N ILE A 109 18.63 21.40 1.41
CA ILE A 109 18.32 21.46 -0.03
C ILE A 109 19.09 22.53 -0.78
N MET A 110 19.53 23.58 -0.08
CA MET A 110 20.32 24.68 -0.65
C MET A 110 21.80 24.32 -0.64
N PRO A 111 22.58 24.76 -1.64
CA PRO A 111 24.01 24.54 -1.64
C PRO A 111 24.71 25.49 -0.67
N THR A 112 25.82 25.04 -0.11
CA THR A 112 26.80 25.94 0.51
C THR A 112 27.76 26.42 -0.58
N PRO A 113 28.03 27.73 -0.69
CA PRO A 113 29.02 28.23 -1.63
C PRO A 113 30.43 27.82 -1.18
N HIS A 114 31.20 27.21 -2.08
CA HIS A 114 32.62 26.94 -1.85
C HIS A 114 33.46 27.69 -2.87
N ILE A 115 34.46 28.40 -2.37
CA ILE A 115 35.42 29.14 -3.19
C ILE A 115 36.58 28.22 -3.53
N TYR A 116 36.84 28.06 -4.82
CA TYR A 116 37.98 27.34 -5.36
C TYR A 116 38.94 28.34 -5.97
N GLU A 117 40.21 28.26 -5.57
CA GLU A 117 41.28 29.04 -6.17
C GLU A 117 41.95 28.21 -7.27
N ILE A 118 41.82 28.66 -8.50
CA ILE A 118 42.50 28.08 -9.64
C ILE A 118 43.68 28.99 -9.96
N ARG A 119 44.89 28.47 -9.79
CA ARG A 119 46.11 29.16 -10.18
C ARG A 119 46.48 28.74 -11.60
N ASP A 120 46.61 29.71 -12.47
CA ASP A 120 47.18 29.52 -13.79
C ASP A 120 48.69 29.28 -13.65
N GLU A 121 49.18 28.14 -14.13
CA GLU A 121 50.57 27.72 -13.94
C GLU A 121 51.56 28.56 -14.76
N GLU A 122 51.13 29.15 -15.88
CA GLU A 122 52.00 29.91 -16.79
C GLU A 122 52.12 31.38 -16.39
N THR A 123 51.01 31.99 -15.99
CA THR A 123 50.92 33.42 -15.67
C THR A 123 51.00 33.70 -14.17
N GLY A 124 50.80 32.68 -13.33
CA GLY A 124 50.70 32.81 -11.88
C GLY A 124 49.42 33.52 -11.41
N ALA A 125 48.51 33.87 -12.32
CA ALA A 125 47.24 34.50 -12.01
C ALA A 125 46.35 33.56 -11.17
N VAL A 126 45.66 34.12 -10.17
CA VAL A 126 44.71 33.37 -9.33
C VAL A 126 43.30 33.78 -9.71
N THR A 127 42.52 32.81 -10.17
CA THR A 127 41.09 32.96 -10.42
C THR A 127 40.31 32.28 -9.31
N GLN A 128 39.41 33.02 -8.67
CA GLN A 128 38.49 32.46 -7.69
C GLN A 128 37.17 32.10 -8.38
N ILE A 129 36.74 30.84 -8.24
CA ILE A 129 35.46 30.36 -8.74
C ILE A 129 34.63 29.91 -7.54
N GLU A 130 33.43 30.46 -7.43
CA GLU A 130 32.44 30.02 -6.45
C GLU A 130 31.59 28.90 -7.07
N LEU A 131 31.61 27.72 -6.45
CA LEU A 131 30.78 26.58 -6.88
C LEU A 131 29.81 26.18 -5.77
N PRO A 132 28.54 25.89 -6.11
CA PRO A 132 27.57 25.40 -5.14
C PRO A 132 27.87 23.94 -4.76
N VAL A 133 28.00 23.68 -3.46
CA VAL A 133 28.20 22.34 -2.90
C VAL A 133 26.95 21.93 -2.14
N PHE A 134 26.21 20.98 -2.71
CA PHE A 134 25.06 20.36 -2.04
C PHE A 134 25.51 19.28 -1.05
N LYS A 135 24.58 18.85 -0.19
CA LYS A 135 24.76 17.64 0.61
C LYS A 135 25.18 16.46 -0.28
N PRO A 136 26.14 15.61 0.17
CA PRO A 136 26.68 14.53 -0.66
C PRO A 136 25.61 13.62 -1.27
N THR A 137 24.52 13.38 -0.54
CA THR A 137 23.37 12.58 -0.98
C THR A 137 22.67 13.18 -2.21
N LEU A 138 22.47 14.50 -2.26
CA LEU A 138 21.88 15.18 -3.42
C LEU A 138 22.86 15.28 -4.59
N GLN A 139 24.15 15.47 -4.31
CA GLN A 139 25.19 15.49 -5.35
C GLN A 139 25.29 14.19 -6.14
N LEU A 140 24.91 13.05 -5.56
CA LEU A 140 24.88 11.78 -6.30
C LEU A 140 23.97 11.86 -7.53
N LEU A 141 22.89 12.65 -7.47
CA LEU A 141 21.93 12.81 -8.57
C LEU A 141 22.47 13.65 -9.74
N THR A 142 23.56 14.37 -9.54
CA THR A 142 24.19 15.23 -10.56
C THR A 142 25.34 14.53 -11.29
N ILE A 143 25.73 13.33 -10.85
CA ILE A 143 26.77 12.54 -11.50
C ILE A 143 26.31 12.19 -12.93
N PRO A 144 27.11 12.49 -13.98
CA PRO A 144 26.75 12.14 -15.34
C PRO A 144 26.41 10.65 -15.50
N ASN A 145 25.35 10.36 -16.25
CA ASN A 145 24.83 9.02 -16.52
C ASN A 145 24.28 8.23 -15.32
N ILE A 146 24.30 8.77 -14.10
CA ILE A 146 23.66 8.13 -12.93
C ILE A 146 22.17 7.97 -13.16
N TYR A 147 21.61 6.81 -12.81
CA TYR A 147 20.18 6.58 -12.81
C TYR A 147 19.64 6.82 -11.41
N GLY A 148 18.38 7.24 -11.31
CA GLY A 148 17.78 7.42 -10.00
C GLY A 148 16.37 7.97 -10.01
N CYS A 149 15.86 8.23 -8.81
CA CYS A 149 14.61 8.92 -8.56
C CYS A 149 14.80 9.89 -7.39
N LEU A 150 14.53 11.17 -7.66
CA LEU A 150 14.37 12.21 -6.64
C LEU A 150 12.89 12.29 -6.28
N ILE A 151 12.58 11.94 -5.03
CA ILE A 151 11.24 11.97 -4.47
C ILE A 151 11.11 13.21 -3.58
N LEU A 152 10.18 14.08 -3.91
CA LEU A 152 9.86 15.29 -3.16
C LEU A 152 8.51 15.09 -2.47
N ASP A 153 8.50 14.82 -1.17
CA ASP A 153 7.26 14.65 -0.42
C ASP A 153 6.78 15.97 0.18
N ASP A 154 5.46 16.08 0.34
CA ASP A 154 4.76 17.27 0.83
C ASP A 154 5.08 18.54 0.02
N VAL A 155 5.12 18.46 -1.32
CA VAL A 155 5.48 19.60 -2.21
C VAL A 155 4.56 20.81 -2.08
N THR A 156 3.32 20.62 -1.60
CA THR A 156 2.36 21.70 -1.37
C THR A 156 2.43 22.27 0.04
N ASN A 157 3.10 21.60 0.97
CA ASN A 157 3.27 22.08 2.34
C ASN A 157 4.59 22.87 2.47
N ILE A 158 4.76 23.88 1.61
CA ILE A 158 5.93 24.75 1.60
C ILE A 158 5.50 26.21 1.74
N ASN A 159 5.79 26.80 2.90
CA ASN A 159 5.64 28.23 3.12
C ASN A 159 6.93 29.01 2.85
N ASP A 160 8.07 28.32 2.96
CA ASP A 160 9.40 28.91 2.79
C ASP A 160 9.67 29.24 1.31
N PRO A 161 10.00 30.51 0.97
CA PRO A 161 10.35 30.92 -0.38
C PRO A 161 11.51 30.12 -0.99
N TYR A 162 12.55 29.78 -0.21
CA TYR A 162 13.71 29.03 -0.72
C TYR A 162 13.32 27.62 -1.17
N LYS A 163 12.40 26.98 -0.45
CA LYS A 163 11.86 25.67 -0.85
C LYS A 163 11.03 25.77 -2.12
N LYS A 164 10.26 26.85 -2.29
CA LYS A 164 9.47 27.10 -3.52
C LYS A 164 10.39 27.27 -4.72
N ASP A 165 11.45 28.06 -4.58
CA ASP A 165 12.45 28.28 -5.63
C ASP A 165 13.20 26.98 -5.96
N PHE A 166 13.56 26.20 -4.94
CA PHE A 166 14.16 24.87 -5.12
C PHE A 166 13.27 23.94 -5.94
N VAL A 167 11.98 23.84 -5.58
CA VAL A 167 11.01 23.02 -6.33
C VAL A 167 10.86 23.53 -7.77
N ALA A 168 10.76 24.85 -7.96
CA ALA A 168 10.65 25.45 -9.29
C ALA A 168 11.88 25.19 -10.17
N GLY A 169 13.09 25.31 -9.61
CA GLY A 169 14.34 25.01 -10.31
C GLY A 169 14.47 23.54 -10.69
N ILE A 170 14.07 22.63 -9.80
CA ILE A 170 14.11 21.19 -10.06
C ILE A 170 13.16 20.79 -11.19
N TYR A 171 11.89 21.19 -11.14
CA TYR A 171 10.93 20.79 -12.16
C TYR A 171 11.08 21.57 -13.46
N GLY A 172 11.48 22.84 -13.39
CA GLY A 172 11.61 23.71 -14.55
C GLY A 172 12.92 23.56 -15.29
N GLU A 173 14.05 23.54 -14.57
CA GLU A 173 15.39 23.54 -15.15
C GLU A 173 16.14 22.22 -14.96
N ARG A 174 15.62 21.31 -14.14
CA ARG A 174 16.31 20.09 -13.72
C ARG A 174 17.69 20.38 -13.13
N LYS A 175 17.77 21.42 -12.31
CA LYS A 175 18.98 21.79 -11.57
C LYS A 175 18.72 21.73 -10.08
N LEU A 176 19.76 21.39 -9.33
CA LEU A 176 19.82 21.68 -7.91
C LEU A 176 20.37 23.10 -7.75
N GLY A 177 19.62 23.97 -7.07
CA GLY A 177 19.96 25.39 -6.89
C GLY A 177 19.50 26.29 -8.03
N GLY A 178 19.76 27.60 -7.89
CA GLY A 178 19.34 28.64 -8.84
C GLY A 178 20.26 28.77 -10.07
N THR A 179 20.62 29.99 -10.45
CA THR A 179 21.33 30.31 -11.69
C THR A 179 22.67 29.57 -11.86
N SER A 180 23.44 29.40 -10.78
CA SER A 180 24.69 28.63 -10.75
C SER A 180 24.50 27.14 -10.43
N GLY A 181 23.25 26.67 -10.39
CA GLY A 181 22.87 25.33 -9.96
C GLY A 181 23.46 24.20 -10.82
N VAL A 182 23.59 23.03 -10.20
CA VAL A 182 24.18 21.86 -10.84
C VAL A 182 23.07 21.04 -11.52
N ALA A 183 23.28 20.69 -12.79
CA ALA A 183 22.33 19.88 -13.54
C ALA A 183 22.14 18.49 -12.91
N ILE A 184 20.89 18.09 -12.76
CA ILE A 184 20.50 16.73 -12.40
C ILE A 184 20.68 15.86 -13.65
N SER A 185 21.23 14.65 -13.49
CA SER A 185 21.36 13.70 -14.59
C SER A 185 20.03 13.49 -15.31
N LYS A 186 20.08 13.41 -16.64
CA LYS A 186 18.91 13.10 -17.50
C LYS A 186 18.27 11.75 -17.19
N ASN A 187 19.03 10.85 -16.55
CA ASN A 187 18.59 9.51 -16.17
C ASN A 187 17.93 9.47 -14.78
N VAL A 188 17.82 10.61 -14.08
CA VAL A 188 17.12 10.70 -12.79
C VAL A 188 15.68 11.14 -13.00
N ARG A 189 14.71 10.43 -12.43
CA ARG A 189 13.30 10.84 -12.44
C ARG A 189 13.02 11.81 -11.28
N ILE A 190 12.08 12.72 -11.45
CA ILE A 190 11.66 13.66 -10.39
C ILE A 190 10.17 13.44 -10.14
N ILE A 191 9.81 13.00 -8.95
CA ILE A 191 8.42 12.73 -8.56
C ILE A 191 8.09 13.44 -7.26
N GLY A 192 7.04 14.23 -7.29
CA GLY A 192 6.50 14.97 -6.17
C GLY A 192 5.22 14.34 -5.66
N THR A 193 5.02 14.37 -4.36
CA THR A 193 3.74 14.03 -3.72
C THR A 193 3.26 15.22 -2.92
N GLY A 194 1.95 15.47 -3.00
CA GLY A 194 1.34 16.60 -2.30
C GLY A 194 -0.13 16.35 -1.98
N ASN A 195 -0.70 17.29 -1.24
CA ASN A 195 -2.13 17.35 -0.98
C ASN A 195 -2.69 18.59 -1.67
N LEU A 196 -3.93 18.53 -2.14
CA LEU A 196 -4.62 19.75 -2.59
C LEU A 196 -4.99 20.62 -1.38
N PRO A 197 -5.17 21.94 -1.54
CA PRO A 197 -5.61 22.82 -0.45
C PRO A 197 -6.89 22.34 0.25
N GLU A 198 -7.84 21.76 -0.50
CA GLU A 198 -9.06 21.17 0.05
C GLU A 198 -8.83 19.92 0.91
N HIS A 199 -7.70 19.23 0.74
CA HIS A 199 -7.35 18.03 1.52
C HIS A 199 -6.57 18.36 2.80
N SER A 200 -5.97 19.56 2.90
CA SER A 200 -5.12 19.92 4.02
C SER A 200 -4.98 21.44 4.15
N GLU A 201 -5.25 21.97 5.35
CA GLU A 201 -5.06 23.40 5.68
C GLU A 201 -3.60 23.87 5.49
N LEU A 202 -2.64 22.95 5.53
CA LEU A 202 -1.22 23.25 5.33
C LEU A 202 -0.81 23.23 3.86
N ALA A 203 -1.67 22.76 2.95
CA ALA A 203 -1.38 22.67 1.53
C ALA A 203 -1.67 23.99 0.83
N HIS A 204 -0.67 24.46 0.07
CA HIS A 204 -0.75 25.66 -0.75
C HIS A 204 -0.80 25.29 -2.23
N PRO A 205 -1.51 26.07 -3.07
CA PRO A 205 -1.42 25.93 -4.52
C PRO A 205 0.03 26.03 -4.99
N MET A 206 0.40 25.20 -5.96
CA MET A 206 1.72 25.31 -6.60
C MET A 206 1.84 26.65 -7.36
N PRO A 207 3.04 27.26 -7.39
CA PRO A 207 3.27 28.47 -8.16
C PRO A 207 2.91 28.31 -9.64
N GLU A 208 2.30 29.33 -10.26
CA GLU A 208 1.88 29.31 -11.67
C GLU A 208 3.04 29.02 -12.65
N ILE A 209 4.27 29.36 -12.27
CA ILE A 209 5.48 29.08 -13.04
C ILE A 209 5.72 27.58 -13.30
N MET A 210 5.02 26.71 -12.57
CA MET A 210 5.08 25.24 -12.72
C MET A 210 4.14 24.74 -13.82
N VAL A 211 3.15 25.54 -14.21
CA VAL A 211 2.16 25.16 -15.22
C VAL A 211 2.86 24.86 -16.55
N GLY A 212 2.55 23.71 -17.13
CA GLY A 212 3.16 23.22 -18.38
C GLY A 212 4.59 22.66 -18.25
N ARG A 213 5.23 22.76 -17.08
CA ARG A 213 6.60 22.23 -16.85
C ARG A 213 6.60 20.85 -16.20
N VAL A 214 5.56 20.54 -15.43
CA VAL A 214 5.42 19.30 -14.67
C VAL A 214 4.08 18.63 -14.99
N TRP A 215 4.08 17.31 -15.10
CA TRP A 215 2.83 16.56 -15.22
C TRP A 215 2.15 16.51 -13.85
N GLN A 216 0.94 17.02 -13.76
CA GLN A 216 0.17 17.11 -12.52
C GLN A 216 -1.03 16.18 -12.62
N VAL A 217 -1.26 15.37 -11.60
CA VAL A 217 -2.39 14.45 -11.55
C VAL A 217 -3.00 14.44 -10.15
N VAL A 218 -4.32 14.50 -10.09
CA VAL A 218 -5.07 14.27 -8.87
C VAL A 218 -5.43 12.79 -8.82
N VAL A 219 -5.15 12.17 -7.69
CA VAL A 219 -5.40 10.75 -7.45
C VAL A 219 -6.26 10.55 -6.24
N ASP A 220 -7.11 9.53 -6.37
CA ASP A 220 -7.87 8.96 -5.28
C ASP A 220 -7.36 7.55 -4.99
N ILE A 221 -7.80 7.04 -3.85
CA ILE A 221 -7.76 5.60 -3.64
C ILE A 221 -8.84 4.99 -4.52
N ASP A 222 -8.42 4.13 -5.43
CA ASP A 222 -9.34 3.39 -6.31
C ASP A 222 -10.37 2.60 -5.56
N SER A 223 -9.91 1.99 -4.46
CA SER A 223 -10.67 1.09 -3.63
C SER A 223 -9.92 0.85 -2.33
N LEU A 224 -10.66 0.49 -1.28
CA LEU A 224 -10.09 0.02 -0.02
C LEU A 224 -9.10 -1.12 -0.22
N GLU A 225 -9.35 -1.96 -1.23
CA GLU A 225 -8.47 -3.06 -1.63
C GLU A 225 -7.08 -2.56 -2.08
N THR A 226 -7.02 -1.53 -2.92
CA THR A 226 -5.73 -0.94 -3.33
C THR A 226 -4.94 -0.41 -2.13
N TRP A 227 -5.62 0.18 -1.14
CA TRP A 227 -5.00 0.60 0.12
C TRP A 227 -4.49 -0.59 0.92
N TYR A 228 -5.32 -1.63 1.12
CA TYR A 228 -4.94 -2.82 1.86
C TYR A 228 -3.69 -3.48 1.28
N GLN A 229 -3.65 -3.68 -0.04
CA GLN A 229 -2.49 -4.26 -0.74
C GLN A 229 -1.24 -3.39 -0.58
N ALA A 230 -1.37 -2.06 -0.65
CA ALA A 230 -0.24 -1.16 -0.45
C ALA A 230 0.31 -1.28 0.97
N VAL A 231 -0.56 -1.26 1.98
CA VAL A 231 -0.18 -1.37 3.39
C VAL A 231 0.39 -2.76 3.71
N LYS A 232 -0.22 -3.83 3.21
CA LYS A 232 0.27 -5.21 3.38
C LYS A 232 1.62 -5.43 2.71
N SER A 233 1.89 -4.81 1.56
CA SER A 233 3.21 -4.90 0.92
C SER A 233 4.35 -4.28 1.75
N VAL A 234 4.01 -3.35 2.64
CA VAL A 234 4.96 -2.59 3.45
C VAL A 234 5.14 -3.24 4.82
N TYR A 235 4.04 -3.59 5.47
CA TYR A 235 4.07 -4.10 6.85
C TYR A 235 3.95 -5.62 6.94
N GLY A 236 3.49 -6.30 5.88
CA GLY A 236 3.35 -7.76 5.85
C GLY A 236 2.54 -8.28 7.02
N ASP A 237 3.14 -9.18 7.79
CA ASP A 237 2.53 -9.81 8.96
C ASP A 237 2.38 -8.85 10.16
N ALA A 238 3.03 -7.69 10.14
CA ALA A 238 2.89 -6.65 11.17
C ALA A 238 1.59 -5.84 11.06
N PHE A 239 0.73 -6.15 10.08
CA PHE A 239 -0.60 -5.56 9.91
C PHE A 239 -1.68 -6.59 10.30
N ASP A 240 -2.58 -6.21 11.20
CA ASP A 240 -3.75 -7.03 11.58
C ASP A 240 -4.87 -6.89 10.54
N ASP A 241 -5.22 -8.01 9.90
CA ASP A 241 -6.19 -8.05 8.80
C ASP A 241 -7.64 -7.84 9.24
N ASP A 242 -7.98 -7.99 10.54
CA ASP A 242 -9.34 -7.68 11.05
C ASP A 242 -9.73 -6.22 10.77
N VAL A 243 -8.76 -5.30 10.68
CA VAL A 243 -9.01 -3.90 10.30
C VAL A 243 -9.50 -3.79 8.85
N TYR A 244 -8.85 -4.48 7.92
CA TYR A 244 -9.30 -4.49 6.53
C TYR A 244 -10.68 -5.13 6.40
N VAL A 245 -10.88 -6.26 7.08
CA VAL A 245 -12.15 -6.97 7.09
C VAL A 245 -13.29 -6.08 7.60
N PHE A 246 -13.05 -5.37 8.71
CA PHE A 246 -14.00 -4.41 9.25
C PHE A 246 -14.32 -3.29 8.26
N LEU A 247 -13.30 -2.69 7.64
CA LEU A 247 -13.51 -1.59 6.69
C LEU A 247 -14.21 -2.05 5.41
N LYS A 248 -13.98 -3.30 4.97
CA LYS A 248 -14.71 -3.88 3.83
C LYS A 248 -16.18 -4.09 4.19
N ARG A 249 -16.44 -4.56 5.42
CA ARG A 249 -17.78 -4.77 5.95
C ARG A 249 -18.54 -3.46 6.20
N TYR A 250 -17.82 -2.42 6.61
CA TYR A 250 -18.35 -1.09 6.93
C TYR A 250 -17.56 0.02 6.23
N PRO A 251 -17.70 0.18 4.89
CA PRO A 251 -16.93 1.13 4.11
C PRO A 251 -17.11 2.58 4.56
N GLN A 252 -18.23 2.91 5.21
CA GLN A 252 -18.48 4.24 5.77
C GLN A 252 -17.49 4.66 6.86
N TYR A 253 -16.68 3.74 7.41
CA TYR A 253 -15.62 4.05 8.36
C TYR A 253 -14.25 4.18 7.71
N ALA A 254 -14.07 3.96 6.41
CA ALA A 254 -12.74 3.99 5.79
C ALA A 254 -12.13 5.42 5.77
N GLN A 255 -12.95 6.41 5.42
CA GLN A 255 -12.57 7.83 5.31
C GLN A 255 -13.74 8.73 5.69
N ASN A 256 -14.09 8.77 6.98
CA ASN A 256 -15.20 9.59 7.45
C ASN A 256 -14.71 10.79 8.25
N ILE A 257 -14.42 11.87 7.52
CA ILE A 257 -13.98 13.15 8.10
C ILE A 257 -15.04 13.74 9.04
N LYS A 258 -16.33 13.43 8.83
CA LYS A 258 -17.39 13.87 9.74
C LYS A 258 -17.28 13.23 11.11
N LEU A 259 -16.58 12.10 11.27
CA LEU A 259 -16.38 11.54 12.62
C LEU A 259 -15.22 12.20 13.36
N ILE A 260 -14.52 13.16 12.74
CA ILE A 260 -13.49 14.00 13.36
C ILE A 260 -14.17 15.24 13.97
N HIS A 261 -14.96 15.05 15.03
CA HIS A 261 -15.65 16.15 15.73
C HIS A 261 -15.10 16.40 17.14
N GLU A 262 -14.33 15.48 17.70
CA GLU A 262 -13.90 15.52 19.09
C GLU A 262 -12.52 16.16 19.25
N SER A 263 -12.22 16.66 20.46
CA SER A 263 -10.87 17.09 20.86
C SER A 263 -10.33 16.05 21.85
N PRO A 264 -9.15 15.42 21.59
CA PRO A 264 -8.28 15.62 20.43
C PRO A 264 -8.93 15.15 19.11
N ARG A 265 -8.61 15.83 18.00
CA ARG A 265 -9.12 15.52 16.65
C ARG A 265 -8.57 14.19 16.17
N VAL A 266 -9.24 13.12 16.57
CA VAL A 266 -8.98 11.75 16.13
C VAL A 266 -10.20 11.25 15.39
N GLY A 267 -9.99 10.51 14.31
CA GLY A 267 -11.11 9.90 13.60
C GLY A 267 -10.67 8.90 12.55
N PRO A 268 -11.65 8.27 11.89
CA PRO A 268 -11.43 7.10 11.07
C PRO A 268 -11.02 7.52 9.66
N VAL A 269 -9.70 7.67 9.50
CA VAL A 269 -9.03 7.80 8.21
C VAL A 269 -8.08 6.63 8.02
N LEU A 270 -7.78 6.27 6.77
CA LEU A 270 -6.96 5.09 6.47
C LEU A 270 -5.58 5.09 7.14
N ARG A 271 -4.99 6.27 7.38
CA ARG A 271 -3.76 6.39 8.17
C ARG A 271 -3.96 5.94 9.62
N SER A 272 -5.05 6.38 10.26
CA SER A 272 -5.43 5.98 11.61
C SER A 272 -5.74 4.49 11.72
N TRP A 273 -6.43 3.93 10.72
CA TRP A 273 -6.67 2.49 10.63
C TRP A 273 -5.39 1.69 10.46
N THR A 274 -4.43 2.21 9.69
CA THR A 274 -3.11 1.59 9.55
C THR A 274 -2.38 1.54 10.90
N LEU A 275 -2.41 2.64 11.67
CA LEU A 275 -1.83 2.68 13.01
C LEU A 275 -2.50 1.67 13.95
N LEU A 276 -3.84 1.63 13.96
CA LEU A 276 -4.60 0.68 14.78
C LEU A 276 -4.24 -0.76 14.43
N ALA A 277 -4.15 -1.12 13.15
CA ALA A 277 -3.79 -2.47 12.71
C ALA A 277 -2.40 -2.90 13.20
N GLN A 278 -1.42 -1.98 13.19
CA GLN A 278 -0.08 -2.25 13.71
C GLN A 278 -0.07 -2.42 15.23
N MET A 279 -0.83 -1.59 15.94
CA MET A 279 -0.97 -1.69 17.40
C MET A 279 -1.64 -3.01 17.79
N LEU A 280 -2.77 -3.36 17.15
CA LEU A 280 -3.48 -4.61 17.37
C LEU A 280 -2.56 -5.82 17.22
N LYS A 281 -1.72 -5.83 16.19
CA LYS A 281 -0.79 -6.93 15.98
C LYS A 281 0.17 -7.12 17.15
N ARG A 282 0.63 -6.03 17.77
CA ARG A 282 1.56 -6.05 18.91
C ARG A 282 0.90 -6.48 20.21
N PHE A 283 -0.36 -6.08 20.42
CA PHE A 283 -1.10 -6.34 21.66
C PHE A 283 -2.19 -7.40 21.48
N ARG A 284 -2.06 -8.26 20.45
CA ARG A 284 -3.13 -9.18 20.03
C ARG A 284 -3.52 -10.15 21.15
N GLU A 285 -2.53 -10.69 21.85
CA GLU A 285 -2.73 -11.65 22.94
C GLU A 285 -3.55 -11.03 24.09
N GLU A 286 -3.26 -9.78 24.44
CA GLU A 286 -3.99 -9.04 25.49
C GLU A 286 -5.44 -8.77 25.07
N VAL A 287 -5.64 -8.36 23.82
CA VAL A 287 -6.99 -8.13 23.26
C VAL A 287 -7.79 -9.42 23.23
N ASP A 288 -7.21 -10.51 22.73
CA ASP A 288 -7.87 -11.80 22.65
C ASP A 288 -8.17 -12.37 24.05
N ALA A 289 -7.28 -12.17 25.03
CA ALA A 289 -7.52 -12.57 26.42
C ALA A 289 -8.75 -11.86 27.02
N VAL A 290 -8.89 -10.55 26.80
CA VAL A 290 -10.07 -9.79 27.26
C VAL A 290 -11.34 -10.26 26.55
N ILE A 291 -11.29 -10.43 25.23
CA ILE A 291 -12.44 -10.92 24.45
C ILE A 291 -12.87 -12.32 24.90
N ASN A 292 -11.92 -13.22 25.16
CA ASN A 292 -12.22 -14.58 25.63
C ASN A 292 -12.82 -14.57 27.04
N SER A 293 -12.25 -13.77 27.95
CA SER A 293 -12.82 -13.56 29.30
C SER A 293 -14.27 -13.06 29.24
N MET A 294 -14.56 -12.11 28.34
CA MET A 294 -15.93 -11.63 28.12
C MET A 294 -16.88 -12.73 27.66
N ARG A 295 -16.44 -13.59 26.72
CA ARG A 295 -17.25 -14.71 26.20
C ARG A 295 -17.54 -15.76 27.26
N GLU A 296 -16.66 -15.92 28.23
CA GLU A 296 -16.82 -16.81 29.39
C GLU A 296 -17.70 -16.20 30.51
N GLY A 297 -18.16 -14.96 30.33
CA GLY A 297 -18.96 -14.23 31.33
C GLY A 297 -18.13 -13.50 32.39
N ASN A 298 -16.79 -13.56 32.30
CA ASN A 298 -15.87 -12.86 33.19
C ASN A 298 -15.58 -11.45 32.64
N VAL A 299 -16.49 -10.52 32.89
CA VAL A 299 -16.42 -9.16 32.33
C VAL A 299 -15.58 -8.25 33.22
N ASP A 300 -14.34 -7.95 32.80
CA ASP A 300 -13.51 -6.89 33.38
C ASP A 300 -13.73 -5.58 32.61
N VAL A 301 -14.66 -4.75 33.11
CA VAL A 301 -15.06 -3.49 32.48
C VAL A 301 -13.87 -2.52 32.32
N ASN A 302 -12.91 -2.54 33.24
CA ASN A 302 -11.77 -1.62 33.16
C ASN A 302 -10.86 -1.97 31.98
N LYS A 303 -10.55 -3.26 31.79
CA LYS A 303 -9.74 -3.71 30.64
C LYS A 303 -10.44 -3.48 29.30
N ILE A 304 -11.76 -3.67 29.25
CA ILE A 304 -12.55 -3.36 28.05
C ILE A 304 -12.44 -1.87 27.72
N ASN A 305 -12.61 -1.01 28.72
CA ASN A 305 -12.50 0.45 28.55
C ASN A 305 -11.08 0.86 28.14
N GLU A 306 -10.04 0.23 28.68
CA GLU A 306 -8.65 0.48 28.28
C GLU A 306 -8.41 0.12 26.81
N ILE A 307 -8.84 -1.06 26.35
CA ILE A 307 -8.72 -1.46 24.94
C ILE A 307 -9.52 -0.51 24.03
N GLN A 308 -10.76 -0.18 24.41
CA GLN A 308 -11.58 0.75 23.64
C GLN A 308 -10.96 2.15 23.59
N ALA A 309 -10.36 2.63 24.68
CA ALA A 309 -9.64 3.91 24.71
C ALA A 309 -8.40 3.89 23.80
N LEU A 310 -7.65 2.79 23.77
CA LEU A 310 -6.54 2.60 22.83
C LEU A 310 -7.01 2.66 21.38
N PHE A 311 -8.13 2.01 21.07
CA PHE A 311 -8.71 2.05 19.72
C PHE A 311 -9.22 3.44 19.37
N ALA A 312 -9.92 4.09 20.31
CA ALA A 312 -10.47 5.43 20.15
C ALA A 312 -9.37 6.47 19.92
N GLY A 313 -8.22 6.32 20.59
CA GLY A 313 -7.03 7.13 20.36
C GLY A 313 -6.46 7.03 18.94
N CYS A 314 -6.82 6.00 18.18
CA CYS A 314 -6.45 5.87 16.77
C CYS A 314 -7.55 6.38 15.84
N VAL A 315 -8.78 5.87 15.98
CA VAL A 315 -9.85 5.99 14.97
C VAL A 315 -11.08 6.77 15.44
N GLY A 316 -11.06 7.31 16.66
CA GLY A 316 -12.19 8.00 17.28
C GLY A 316 -13.15 7.05 18.00
N GLN A 317 -13.92 7.57 18.95
CA GLN A 317 -14.72 6.78 19.89
C GLN A 317 -15.78 5.90 19.21
N GLU A 318 -16.51 6.46 18.25
CA GLU A 318 -17.58 5.72 17.56
C GLU A 318 -17.02 4.53 16.77
N ALA A 319 -16.03 4.79 15.91
CA ALA A 319 -15.42 3.77 15.07
C ALA A 319 -14.72 2.70 15.92
N ALA A 320 -14.06 3.09 17.02
CA ALA A 320 -13.43 2.17 17.95
C ALA A 320 -14.44 1.23 18.62
N THR A 321 -15.59 1.76 19.05
CA THR A 321 -16.66 0.97 19.68
C THR A 321 -17.23 -0.07 18.70
N GLN A 322 -17.48 0.35 17.46
CA GLN A 322 -17.97 -0.54 16.40
C GLN A 322 -16.92 -1.61 16.05
N PHE A 323 -15.66 -1.20 15.91
CA PHE A 323 -14.56 -2.12 15.62
C PHE A 323 -14.34 -3.15 16.75
N PHE A 324 -14.36 -2.72 18.00
CA PHE A 324 -14.24 -3.62 19.16
C PHE A 324 -15.38 -4.64 19.19
N THR A 325 -16.62 -4.19 18.93
CA THR A 325 -17.79 -5.07 18.85
C THR A 325 -17.62 -6.11 17.74
N PHE A 326 -17.12 -5.70 16.58
CA PHE A 326 -16.86 -6.56 15.44
C PHE A 326 -15.82 -7.66 15.76
N ILE A 327 -14.66 -7.31 16.31
CA ILE A 327 -13.61 -8.29 16.63
C ILE A 327 -13.97 -9.21 17.81
N SER A 328 -14.88 -8.77 18.68
CA SER A 328 -15.33 -9.55 19.84
C SER A 328 -16.20 -10.75 19.46
N LYS A 329 -16.76 -10.79 18.24
CA LYS A 329 -17.57 -11.91 17.75
C LYS A 329 -16.76 -13.20 17.61
N LYS A 330 -17.29 -14.32 18.10
CA LYS A 330 -16.62 -15.63 18.01
C LYS A 330 -16.70 -16.13 16.57
N VAL A 331 -15.53 -16.37 15.97
CA VAL A 331 -15.41 -16.93 14.62
C VAL A 331 -14.88 -18.35 14.76
N PRO A 332 -15.56 -19.36 14.21
CA PRO A 332 -15.03 -20.72 14.25
C PRO A 332 -13.73 -20.81 13.44
N SER A 333 -12.81 -21.68 13.83
CA SER A 333 -11.62 -21.93 13.02
C SER A 333 -11.97 -22.72 11.75
N ILE A 334 -11.09 -22.69 10.75
CA ILE A 334 -11.22 -23.54 9.56
C ILE A 334 -11.36 -25.01 9.97
N GLU A 335 -10.50 -25.49 10.86
CA GLU A 335 -10.47 -26.89 11.31
C GLU A 335 -11.77 -27.27 12.02
N GLU A 336 -12.34 -26.36 12.80
CA GLU A 336 -13.63 -26.52 13.45
C GLU A 336 -14.79 -26.68 12.46
N VAL A 337 -14.76 -25.94 11.35
CA VAL A 337 -15.79 -26.00 10.30
C VAL A 337 -15.59 -27.21 9.39
N LEU A 338 -14.36 -27.60 9.11
CA LEU A 338 -14.07 -28.84 8.38
C LEU A 338 -14.50 -30.08 9.19
N SER A 339 -14.35 -30.03 10.52
CA SER A 339 -14.81 -31.07 11.43
C SER A 339 -16.33 -31.06 11.63
N ASP A 340 -16.97 -29.90 11.51
CA ASP A 340 -18.42 -29.74 11.63
C ASP A 340 -18.95 -28.69 10.64
N PRO A 341 -19.26 -29.10 9.39
CA PRO A 341 -19.73 -28.19 8.35
C PRO A 341 -21.05 -27.48 8.69
N SER A 342 -21.82 -27.99 9.66
CA SER A 342 -23.08 -27.36 10.08
C SER A 342 -22.85 -25.96 10.68
N LYS A 343 -21.64 -25.67 11.16
CA LYS A 343 -21.23 -24.35 11.67
C LYS A 343 -21.32 -23.23 10.63
N ILE A 344 -21.26 -23.57 9.34
CA ILE A 344 -21.49 -22.61 8.26
C ILE A 344 -22.92 -22.05 8.39
N LYS A 345 -23.91 -22.93 8.42
CA LYS A 345 -25.34 -22.55 8.51
C LYS A 345 -25.73 -22.02 9.87
N THR A 346 -25.23 -22.63 10.94
CA THR A 346 -25.68 -22.34 12.30
C THR A 346 -25.01 -21.12 12.93
N GLY A 347 -23.81 -20.76 12.46
CA GLY A 347 -23.01 -19.64 12.96
C GLY A 347 -22.63 -18.64 11.88
N ILE A 348 -21.77 -19.04 10.93
CA ILE A 348 -21.14 -18.13 9.96
C ILE A 348 -22.18 -17.38 9.14
N ALA A 349 -23.18 -18.07 8.59
CA ALA A 349 -24.19 -17.48 7.71
C ALA A 349 -25.22 -16.61 8.44
N LYS A 350 -25.32 -16.72 9.76
CA LYS A 350 -26.25 -15.91 10.55
C LYS A 350 -25.72 -14.52 10.88
N ASP A 351 -24.41 -14.32 10.79
CA ASP A 351 -23.75 -13.07 11.11
C ASP A 351 -22.70 -12.73 10.06
N LEU A 352 -23.00 -11.74 9.23
CA LEU A 352 -22.11 -11.30 8.16
C LEU A 352 -20.71 -10.94 8.68
N ASP A 353 -20.59 -10.41 9.89
CA ASP A 353 -19.29 -10.03 10.42
C ASP A 353 -18.43 -11.28 10.69
N VAL A 354 -19.05 -12.33 11.22
CA VAL A 354 -18.41 -13.64 11.38
C VAL A 354 -18.05 -14.22 10.02
N ALA A 355 -18.92 -14.07 9.02
CA ALA A 355 -18.67 -14.54 7.66
C ALA A 355 -17.45 -13.87 7.01
N PHE A 356 -17.34 -12.54 7.08
CA PHE A 356 -16.19 -11.80 6.58
C PHE A 356 -14.89 -12.18 7.32
N ARG A 357 -14.94 -12.34 8.65
CA ARG A 357 -13.77 -12.77 9.43
C ARG A 357 -13.38 -14.23 9.20
N PHE A 358 -14.34 -15.09 8.86
CA PHE A 358 -14.04 -16.46 8.45
C PHE A 358 -13.44 -16.49 7.04
N ALA A 359 -13.93 -15.65 6.14
CA ALA A 359 -13.43 -15.52 4.78
C ALA A 359 -11.95 -15.12 4.73
N ILE A 360 -11.51 -14.17 5.56
CA ILE A 360 -10.08 -13.80 5.62
C ILE A 360 -9.19 -14.95 6.11
N GLN A 361 -9.69 -15.82 7.00
CA GLN A 361 -8.95 -17.04 7.40
C GLN A 361 -8.75 -17.95 6.19
N ILE A 362 -9.80 -18.15 5.37
CA ILE A 362 -9.72 -18.93 4.12
C ILE A 362 -8.68 -18.30 3.18
N ALA A 363 -8.73 -16.97 3.00
CA ALA A 363 -7.80 -16.24 2.16
C ALA A 363 -6.34 -16.45 2.60
N HIS A 364 -6.03 -16.29 3.88
CA HIS A 364 -4.68 -16.51 4.42
C HIS A 364 -4.21 -17.95 4.25
N ARG A 365 -5.12 -18.91 4.45
CA ARG A 365 -4.76 -20.33 4.33
C ARG A 365 -4.48 -20.70 2.88
N LEU A 366 -5.28 -20.20 1.94
CA LEU A 366 -5.01 -20.28 0.51
C LEU A 366 -3.67 -19.61 0.15
N GLU A 367 -3.46 -18.36 0.55
CA GLU A 367 -2.22 -17.61 0.31
C GLU A 367 -0.98 -18.41 0.73
N ASN A 368 -0.99 -18.99 1.93
CA ASN A 368 0.10 -19.79 2.46
C ASN A 368 0.36 -21.05 1.63
N ILE A 369 -0.70 -21.78 1.26
CA ILE A 369 -0.58 -23.02 0.47
C ILE A 369 -0.03 -22.72 -0.93
N LEU A 370 -0.46 -21.63 -1.54
CA LEU A 370 -0.10 -21.28 -2.91
C LEU A 370 1.32 -20.71 -3.02
N THR A 371 1.82 -20.04 -1.97
CA THR A 371 3.15 -19.41 -1.97
C THR A 371 4.23 -20.26 -1.32
N ARG A 372 3.88 -21.07 -0.31
CA ARG A 372 4.82 -21.83 0.53
C ARG A 372 4.22 -23.20 0.86
N PRO A 373 4.23 -24.18 -0.06
CA PRO A 373 3.74 -25.51 0.23
C PRO A 373 4.56 -26.12 1.38
N THR A 374 3.94 -26.27 2.55
CA THR A 374 4.53 -26.90 3.74
C THR A 374 4.37 -28.42 3.72
N GLN A 375 4.97 -29.12 4.67
CA GLN A 375 4.72 -30.56 4.87
C GLN A 375 3.24 -30.80 5.25
N ALA A 376 2.66 -31.87 4.69
CA ALA A 376 1.24 -32.19 4.78
C ALA A 376 0.85 -32.63 6.20
N ASN A 377 -0.01 -31.84 6.84
CA ASN A 377 -0.80 -32.32 7.97
C ASN A 377 -2.14 -32.86 7.42
N GLU A 378 -2.45 -34.12 7.71
CA GLU A 378 -3.75 -34.72 7.40
C GLU A 378 -4.72 -34.51 8.55
N ILE A 379 -5.97 -34.18 8.24
CA ILE A 379 -7.08 -34.16 9.20
C ILE A 379 -8.27 -34.97 8.68
N GLU A 380 -9.10 -35.44 9.60
CA GLU A 380 -10.39 -36.06 9.26
C GLU A 380 -11.46 -34.98 9.06
N VAL A 381 -12.12 -34.97 7.91
CA VAL A 381 -13.13 -33.98 7.51
C VAL A 381 -14.42 -34.67 7.12
N TYR A 382 -15.55 -34.06 7.49
CA TYR A 382 -16.87 -34.55 7.08
C TYR A 382 -17.29 -33.88 5.79
N LEU A 383 -17.45 -34.67 4.73
CA LEU A 383 -17.91 -34.15 3.43
C LEU A 383 -19.34 -34.63 3.15
N GLY A 384 -20.33 -33.84 3.60
CA GLY A 384 -21.73 -33.85 3.14
C GLY A 384 -22.60 -35.07 3.45
N ASN A 385 -22.00 -36.25 3.68
CA ASN A 385 -22.70 -37.54 3.76
C ASN A 385 -22.49 -38.23 5.13
N GLY A 386 -21.92 -37.52 6.11
CA GLY A 386 -21.54 -38.09 7.40
C GLY A 386 -20.31 -39.00 7.38
N ILE A 387 -19.68 -39.20 6.22
CA ILE A 387 -18.46 -39.99 6.07
C ILE A 387 -17.24 -39.10 6.35
N LYS A 388 -16.32 -39.62 7.18
CA LYS A 388 -15.03 -39.00 7.46
C LYS A 388 -14.03 -39.33 6.36
N HIS A 389 -13.36 -38.32 5.84
CA HIS A 389 -12.26 -38.45 4.89
C HIS A 389 -11.00 -37.85 5.46
N LYS A 390 -9.85 -38.51 5.27
CA LYS A 390 -8.56 -37.87 5.51
C LYS A 390 -8.25 -36.95 4.33
N VAL A 391 -8.07 -35.67 4.61
CA VAL A 391 -7.66 -34.67 3.62
C VAL A 391 -6.44 -33.93 4.13
N SER A 392 -5.55 -33.61 3.20
CA SER A 392 -4.39 -32.77 3.47
C SER A 392 -4.85 -31.33 3.65
N LEU A 393 -4.43 -30.69 4.75
CA LEU A 393 -4.63 -29.25 4.94
C LEU A 393 -3.83 -28.40 3.95
N ASN A 394 -2.94 -29.01 3.17
CA ASN A 394 -2.21 -28.32 2.10
C ASN A 394 -2.87 -28.50 0.73
N ASP A 395 -4.03 -29.15 0.66
CA ASP A 395 -4.79 -29.24 -0.58
C ASP A 395 -5.64 -27.96 -0.78
N PRO A 396 -5.32 -27.10 -1.77
CA PRO A 396 -6.10 -25.89 -2.06
C PRO A 396 -7.57 -26.19 -2.42
N TYR A 397 -7.89 -27.40 -2.87
CA TYR A 397 -9.26 -27.80 -3.23
C TYR A 397 -10.20 -27.89 -2.02
N VAL A 398 -9.67 -28.20 -0.83
CA VAL A 398 -10.44 -28.22 0.42
C VAL A 398 -11.00 -26.83 0.72
N TYR A 399 -10.18 -25.81 0.57
CA TYR A 399 -10.54 -24.41 0.83
C TYR A 399 -11.44 -23.83 -0.25
N LEU A 400 -11.30 -24.28 -1.49
CA LEU A 400 -12.23 -23.94 -2.57
C LEU A 400 -13.65 -24.46 -2.28
N VAL A 401 -13.76 -25.69 -1.78
CA VAL A 401 -15.06 -26.26 -1.37
C VAL A 401 -15.63 -25.49 -0.19
N LEU A 402 -14.81 -25.20 0.81
CA LEU A 402 -15.23 -24.43 1.97
C LEU A 402 -15.72 -23.02 1.59
N LEU A 403 -14.99 -22.33 0.70
CA LEU A 403 -15.41 -21.03 0.18
C LEU A 403 -16.74 -21.13 -0.56
N ALA A 404 -16.91 -22.15 -1.40
CA ALA A 404 -18.14 -22.37 -2.14
C ALA A 404 -19.34 -22.66 -1.22
N ASP A 405 -19.13 -23.47 -0.17
CA ASP A 405 -20.16 -23.75 0.83
C ASP A 405 -20.54 -22.46 1.59
N VAL A 406 -19.59 -21.59 1.92
CA VAL A 406 -19.87 -20.29 2.55
C VAL A 406 -20.63 -19.35 1.60
N MET A 407 -20.23 -19.27 0.33
CA MET A 407 -20.91 -18.42 -0.67
C MET A 407 -22.37 -18.81 -0.87
N GLN A 408 -22.68 -20.10 -0.85
CA GLN A 408 -24.05 -20.61 -1.00
C GLN A 408 -24.98 -20.16 0.13
N GLU A 409 -24.44 -19.98 1.33
CA GLU A 409 -25.22 -19.70 2.52
C GLU A 409 -25.23 -18.20 2.90
N VAL A 410 -24.31 -17.40 2.37
CA VAL A 410 -24.15 -15.98 2.74
C VAL A 410 -24.41 -15.03 1.57
N THR A 411 -23.35 -14.60 0.87
CA THR A 411 -23.44 -13.73 -0.31
C THR A 411 -22.26 -14.01 -1.24
N SER A 412 -22.41 -13.66 -2.53
CA SER A 412 -21.33 -13.73 -3.52
C SER A 412 -20.16 -12.78 -3.21
N ASP A 413 -20.42 -11.69 -2.47
CA ASP A 413 -19.41 -10.68 -2.13
C ASP A 413 -18.26 -11.24 -1.28
N ILE A 414 -18.51 -12.32 -0.53
CA ILE A 414 -17.48 -13.00 0.27
C ILE A 414 -16.36 -13.55 -0.62
N ALA A 415 -16.69 -14.08 -1.79
CA ALA A 415 -15.67 -14.62 -2.66
C ALA A 415 -14.82 -13.53 -3.29
N SER A 416 -15.44 -12.41 -3.69
CA SER A 416 -14.71 -11.23 -4.16
C SER A 416 -13.75 -10.77 -3.06
N PHE A 417 -14.23 -10.70 -1.83
CA PHE A 417 -13.41 -10.35 -0.67
C PHE A 417 -12.24 -11.33 -0.43
N VAL A 418 -12.43 -12.64 -0.57
CA VAL A 418 -11.34 -13.62 -0.44
C VAL A 418 -10.27 -13.39 -1.51
N ILE A 419 -10.66 -13.20 -2.77
CA ILE A 419 -9.72 -12.93 -3.86
C ILE A 419 -8.97 -11.61 -3.64
N GLU A 420 -9.69 -10.56 -3.27
CA GLU A 420 -9.13 -9.26 -2.94
C GLU A 420 -8.12 -9.37 -1.79
N SER A 421 -8.38 -10.20 -0.78
CA SER A 421 -7.47 -10.35 0.36
C SER A 421 -6.17 -11.11 0.03
N MET A 422 -6.05 -11.70 -1.16
CA MET A 422 -4.88 -12.48 -1.56
C MET A 422 -3.87 -11.63 -2.35
N SER A 423 -2.60 -12.05 -2.37
CA SER A 423 -1.60 -11.38 -3.20
C SER A 423 -1.83 -11.64 -4.68
N SER A 424 -1.37 -10.74 -5.54
CA SER A 424 -1.49 -10.92 -7.00
C SER A 424 -0.86 -12.23 -7.53
N VAL A 425 0.16 -12.77 -6.86
CA VAL A 425 0.78 -14.05 -7.21
C VAL A 425 -0.18 -15.19 -6.87
N SER A 426 -0.72 -15.18 -5.66
CA SER A 426 -1.68 -16.18 -5.18
C SER A 426 -3.00 -16.13 -5.94
N VAL A 427 -3.49 -14.96 -6.33
CA VAL A 427 -4.67 -14.83 -7.19
C VAL A 427 -4.44 -15.49 -8.54
N ARG A 428 -3.28 -15.30 -9.18
CA ARG A 428 -2.96 -15.97 -10.45
C ARG A 428 -2.89 -17.48 -10.30
N GLU A 429 -2.29 -17.96 -9.22
CA GLU A 429 -2.18 -19.39 -8.97
C GLU A 429 -3.52 -20.03 -8.60
N PHE A 430 -4.33 -19.34 -7.78
CA PHE A 430 -5.70 -19.68 -7.48
C PHE A 430 -6.54 -19.79 -8.77
N GLN A 431 -6.44 -18.79 -9.65
CA GLN A 431 -7.10 -18.82 -10.96
C GLN A 431 -6.65 -20.01 -11.80
N ARG A 432 -5.35 -20.34 -11.81
CA ARG A 432 -4.81 -21.50 -12.52
C ARG A 432 -5.39 -22.81 -11.98
N ILE A 433 -5.45 -22.95 -10.65
CA ILE A 433 -6.03 -24.12 -9.98
C ILE A 433 -7.50 -24.24 -10.34
N VAL A 434 -8.28 -23.18 -10.18
CA VAL A 434 -9.71 -23.15 -10.49
C VAL A 434 -9.98 -23.46 -11.97
N ARG A 435 -9.20 -22.91 -12.91
CA ARG A 435 -9.28 -23.24 -14.35
C ARG A 435 -9.02 -24.71 -14.60
N LYS A 436 -7.92 -25.25 -14.07
CA LYS A 436 -7.60 -26.68 -14.18
C LYS A 436 -8.72 -27.54 -13.62
N ALA A 437 -9.29 -27.10 -12.51
CA ALA A 437 -10.42 -27.74 -11.85
C ALA A 437 -11.68 -27.81 -12.72
N ILE A 438 -12.05 -26.71 -13.39
CA ILE A 438 -13.23 -26.63 -14.25
C ILE A 438 -13.02 -27.39 -15.57
N LEU A 439 -11.83 -27.32 -16.14
CA LEU A 439 -11.54 -27.83 -17.49
C LEU A 439 -11.11 -29.31 -17.52
N MET A 440 -10.64 -29.87 -16.41
CA MET A 440 -10.20 -31.27 -16.41
C MET A 440 -11.40 -32.21 -16.41
N PRO A 441 -11.40 -33.24 -17.30
CA PRO A 441 -12.36 -34.32 -17.20
C PRO A 441 -12.22 -35.02 -15.83
N PRO A 442 -13.27 -35.69 -15.35
CA PRO A 442 -13.22 -36.46 -14.11
C PRO A 442 -11.97 -37.33 -14.09
N PRO A 443 -11.07 -37.16 -13.10
CA PRO A 443 -9.88 -37.96 -13.00
C PRO A 443 -10.32 -39.40 -12.82
N LYS A 444 -9.65 -40.30 -13.53
CA LYS A 444 -9.92 -41.74 -13.46
C LYS A 444 -9.48 -42.35 -12.13
N THR A 445 -8.91 -41.55 -11.21
CA THR A 445 -8.38 -41.99 -9.93
C THR A 445 -9.51 -42.16 -8.90
N ASP A 446 -9.32 -43.09 -7.97
CA ASP A 446 -10.20 -43.28 -6.81
C ASP A 446 -9.99 -42.24 -5.70
N ASP A 447 -9.45 -41.07 -6.04
CA ASP A 447 -9.30 -39.98 -5.10
C ASP A 447 -10.68 -39.39 -4.77
N ILE A 448 -11.19 -39.79 -3.62
CA ILE A 448 -12.52 -39.43 -3.13
C ILE A 448 -12.62 -37.92 -2.89
N ALA A 449 -11.53 -37.26 -2.48
CA ALA A 449 -11.51 -35.81 -2.31
C ALA A 449 -11.72 -35.13 -3.66
N GLN A 450 -11.07 -35.63 -4.71
CA GLN A 450 -11.23 -35.11 -6.06
C GLN A 450 -12.63 -35.39 -6.65
N LYS A 451 -13.23 -36.56 -6.38
CA LYS A 451 -14.61 -36.89 -6.80
C LYS A 451 -15.68 -36.06 -6.07
N LEU A 452 -15.59 -35.91 -4.74
CA LEU A 452 -16.49 -35.05 -3.96
C LEU A 452 -16.33 -33.59 -4.33
N TRP A 453 -15.08 -33.16 -4.52
CA TRP A 453 -14.76 -31.84 -5.05
C TRP A 453 -15.40 -31.66 -6.43
N GLN A 454 -15.39 -32.65 -7.32
CA GLN A 454 -16.07 -32.52 -8.61
C GLN A 454 -17.59 -32.50 -8.51
N GLU A 455 -18.20 -33.25 -7.59
CA GLU A 455 -19.65 -33.21 -7.42
C GLU A 455 -20.08 -31.86 -6.82
N LYS A 456 -19.38 -31.41 -5.78
CA LYS A 456 -19.60 -30.09 -5.16
C LYS A 456 -19.23 -28.97 -6.12
N VAL A 457 -18.09 -28.99 -6.79
CA VAL A 457 -17.71 -28.00 -7.81
C VAL A 457 -18.49 -28.19 -9.09
N ARG A 458 -19.26 -29.24 -9.32
CA ARG A 458 -20.26 -29.21 -10.40
C ARG A 458 -21.53 -28.47 -9.97
N LYS A 459 -21.96 -28.63 -8.71
CA LYS A 459 -23.12 -27.93 -8.12
C LYS A 459 -22.81 -26.46 -7.79
N SER A 460 -21.72 -26.23 -7.07
CA SER A 460 -21.14 -24.94 -6.74
C SER A 460 -20.27 -24.35 -7.87
N GLY A 461 -19.97 -25.11 -8.92
CA GLY A 461 -19.21 -24.61 -10.07
C GLY A 461 -20.00 -23.69 -10.94
N GLU A 462 -21.33 -23.75 -10.95
CA GLU A 462 -22.13 -22.68 -11.53
C GLU A 462 -21.90 -21.40 -10.73
N VAL A 463 -21.95 -21.46 -9.40
CA VAL A 463 -21.66 -20.32 -8.51
C VAL A 463 -20.22 -19.80 -8.67
N LEU A 464 -19.23 -20.69 -8.70
CA LEU A 464 -17.80 -20.35 -8.88
C LEU A 464 -17.51 -19.88 -10.31
N ARG A 465 -18.15 -20.44 -11.33
CA ARG A 465 -18.03 -20.02 -12.72
C ARG A 465 -18.68 -18.67 -12.94
N ASP A 466 -19.88 -18.46 -12.42
CA ASP A 466 -20.59 -17.19 -12.46
C ASP A 466 -19.81 -16.13 -11.70
N PHE A 467 -19.18 -16.50 -10.59
CA PHE A 467 -18.24 -15.65 -9.86
C PHE A 467 -16.98 -15.29 -10.67
N ILE A 468 -16.34 -16.25 -11.34
CA ILE A 468 -15.20 -15.98 -12.23
C ILE A 468 -15.62 -15.07 -13.40
N ILE A 469 -16.82 -15.27 -13.93
CA ILE A 469 -17.36 -14.46 -15.03
C ILE A 469 -17.66 -13.04 -14.54
N SER A 470 -18.29 -12.90 -13.37
CA SER A 470 -18.78 -11.61 -12.84
C SER A 470 -17.66 -10.72 -12.29
N THR A 471 -16.58 -11.30 -11.77
CA THR A 471 -15.41 -10.55 -11.30
C THR A 471 -14.54 -9.98 -12.43
N GLY A 472 -14.96 -10.11 -13.70
CA GLY A 472 -14.22 -9.57 -14.85
C GLY A 472 -12.90 -10.29 -15.14
N ILE A 473 -12.65 -11.43 -14.45
CA ILE A 473 -11.53 -12.35 -14.73
C ILE A 473 -11.60 -12.84 -16.19
N THR A 474 -12.77 -12.76 -16.83
CA THR A 474 -13.01 -13.02 -18.26
C THR A 474 -12.23 -12.16 -19.23
N SER A 475 -11.85 -10.92 -18.88
CA SER A 475 -10.99 -10.09 -19.76
C SER A 475 -9.58 -10.67 -19.98
N ILE A 476 -9.12 -11.52 -19.05
CA ILE A 476 -7.88 -12.31 -19.17
C ILE A 476 -8.16 -13.69 -19.79
N LEU A 477 -9.41 -14.16 -19.81
CA LEU A 477 -9.81 -15.48 -20.36
C LEU A 477 -10.00 -15.50 -21.88
N LEU A 478 -10.15 -14.34 -22.55
CA LEU A 478 -10.36 -14.28 -24.00
C LEU A 478 -9.11 -13.88 -24.80
N ASN A 479 -8.00 -13.53 -24.13
CA ASN A 479 -6.76 -13.07 -24.77
C ASN A 479 -5.59 -14.07 -24.64
N SER A 480 -5.86 -15.32 -24.23
CA SER A 480 -4.94 -16.46 -24.19
C SER A 480 -5.63 -17.68 -24.77
#